data_AF-A0A1I0Y1F5-F1
#
_entry.id   AF-A0A1I0Y1F5-F1
#
_cell.length_a   1.000
_cell.length_b   1.000
_cell.length_c   1.000
_cell.angle_alpha   90.00
_cell.angle_beta   90.00
_cell.angle_gamma   90.00
#
_symmetry.space_group_name_H-M   'P 1'
#
loop_
_entity.id
_entity.type
_entity.pdbx_description
1 polymer ?
#
loop_
_entity_poly.entity_id
_entity_poly.type
_entity_poly.pdbx_seq_one_letter_code
_entity_poly.pdbx_strand_id
1 'polypeptide(L)'
;MIRSNVGQMFFRKLIAAYYTSWAISLWLSLPNIIFERSTGNAAGGYILLFIVIATFATPVIFIYGILVSSLLEVAAVKFKFKGSTAVFVSGLLHVLFGLCLGFVFPSTLFFMIGGIAALLFFIFDIRVVRYILRIKLKLRLISFAAPFLPLVLIAVTLDAISPS
;
A
#
# COMPACT_ATOMS: atom_id res chain seq x y z
N MET A 1 15.60 -9.32 18.16
CA MET A 1 16.25 -9.98 17.01
C MET A 1 15.39 -11.19 16.66
N ILE A 2 14.51 -11.10 15.65
CA ILE A 2 13.67 -12.23 15.28
C ILE A 2 14.43 -12.98 14.18
N ARG A 3 14.91 -14.20 14.46
CA ARG A 3 15.15 -15.17 13.37
C ARG A 3 13.79 -15.36 12.71
N SER A 4 13.49 -14.64 11.65
CA SER A 4 12.21 -14.84 10.98
C SER A 4 12.28 -16.18 10.29
N ASN A 5 11.41 -17.12 10.69
CA ASN A 5 11.03 -18.18 9.80
C ASN A 5 10.63 -17.52 8.47
N VAL A 6 11.17 -17.99 7.34
CA VAL A 6 10.90 -17.43 6.01
C VAL A 6 9.39 -17.26 5.78
N GLY A 7 8.58 -18.22 6.26
CA GLY A 7 7.12 -18.13 6.19
C GLY A 7 6.55 -16.95 6.99
N GLN A 8 7.07 -16.65 8.17
CA GLN A 8 6.64 -15.49 8.96
C GLN A 8 7.03 -14.17 8.31
N MET A 9 8.22 -14.10 7.70
CA MET A 9 8.66 -12.93 6.92
C MET A 9 7.74 -12.70 5.73
N PHE A 10 7.46 -13.75 4.95
CA PHE A 10 6.62 -13.67 3.76
C PHE A 10 5.19 -13.26 4.12
N PHE A 11 4.60 -13.88 5.16
CA PHE A 11 3.27 -13.52 5.64
C PHE A 11 3.18 -12.06 6.08
N ARG A 12 4.20 -11.55 6.77
CA ARG A 12 4.27 -10.14 7.19
C ARG A 12 4.22 -9.20 5.98
N LYS A 13 4.98 -9.52 4.93
CA LYS A 13 5.06 -8.73 3.69
C LYS A 13 3.79 -8.83 2.85
N LEU A 14 3.11 -9.98 2.84
CA LEU A 14 1.78 -10.11 2.21
C LEU A 14 0.75 -9.18 2.86
N ILE A 15 0.73 -9.11 4.19
CA ILE A 15 -0.17 -8.20 4.91
C ILE A 15 0.18 -6.74 4.59
N ALA A 16 1.48 -6.40 4.54
CA ALA A 16 1.91 -5.06 4.15
C ALA A 16 1.48 -4.72 2.72
N ALA A 17 1.66 -5.63 1.77
CA ALA A 17 1.21 -5.49 0.39
C ALA A 17 -0.30 -5.25 0.31
N TYR A 18 -1.09 -6.02 1.06
CA TYR A 18 -2.53 -5.88 1.15
C TYR A 18 -2.96 -4.46 1.57
N TYR A 19 -2.46 -3.97 2.71
CA TYR A 19 -2.83 -2.64 3.19
C TYR A 19 -2.30 -1.51 2.29
N THR A 20 -1.11 -1.68 1.72
CA THR A 20 -0.55 -0.72 0.76
C THR A 20 -1.42 -0.61 -0.50
N SER A 21 -1.85 -1.76 -1.03
CA SER A 21 -2.68 -1.81 -2.24
C SER A 21 -4.02 -1.12 -2.02
N TRP A 22 -4.65 -1.35 -0.87
CA TRP A 22 -5.86 -0.62 -0.47
C TRP A 22 -5.64 0.88 -0.34
N ALA A 23 -4.61 1.29 0.40
CA ALA A 23 -4.33 2.70 0.63
C ALA A 23 -4.07 3.45 -0.69
N ILE A 24 -3.24 2.88 -1.57
CA ILE A 24 -2.94 3.46 -2.88
C ILE A 24 -4.18 3.51 -3.77
N SER A 25 -4.95 2.42 -3.84
CA SER A 25 -6.14 2.36 -4.69
C SER A 25 -7.22 3.35 -4.24
N LEU A 26 -7.46 3.46 -2.93
CA LEU A 26 -8.37 4.47 -2.38
C LEU A 26 -7.88 5.88 -2.68
N TRP A 27 -6.62 6.19 -2.37
CA TRP A 27 -6.06 7.52 -2.53
C TRP A 27 -6.06 8.00 -3.98
N LEU A 28 -5.59 7.17 -4.91
CA LEU A 28 -5.50 7.54 -6.32
C LEU A 28 -6.87 7.57 -7.03
N SER A 29 -7.92 7.04 -6.39
CA SER A 29 -9.29 7.16 -6.90
C SER A 29 -9.97 8.46 -6.50
N LEU A 30 -9.50 9.13 -5.44
CA LEU A 30 -10.08 10.39 -4.94
C LEU A 30 -10.12 11.52 -5.97
N PRO A 31 -9.14 11.72 -6.87
CA PRO A 31 -9.22 12.78 -7.86
C PRO A 31 -10.49 12.72 -8.73
N ASN A 32 -11.07 11.53 -8.96
CA ASN A 32 -12.29 11.42 -9.77
C ASN A 32 -13.49 12.13 -9.15
N ILE A 33 -13.50 12.28 -7.82
CA ILE A 33 -14.50 13.06 -7.07
C ILE A 33 -14.55 14.52 -7.56
N ILE A 34 -13.39 15.06 -7.97
CA ILE A 34 -13.24 16.45 -8.41
C ILE A 34 -13.69 16.61 -9.87
N PHE A 35 -13.42 15.62 -10.73
CA PHE A 35 -13.67 15.72 -12.17
C PHE A 35 -15.10 15.31 -12.58
N GLU A 36 -15.67 14.27 -11.96
CA GLU A 36 -16.96 13.70 -12.40
C GLU A 36 -18.19 14.29 -11.71
N ARG A 37 -18.02 15.24 -10.78
CA ARG A 37 -19.13 15.96 -10.13
C ARG A 37 -20.07 16.65 -11.14
N SER A 38 -19.60 16.87 -12.37
CA SER A 38 -20.33 17.47 -13.49
C SER A 38 -21.18 16.48 -14.31
N THR A 39 -21.00 15.16 -14.13
CA THR A 39 -21.58 14.11 -15.00
C THR A 39 -22.70 13.27 -14.36
N GLY A 40 -23.05 13.54 -13.09
CA GLY A 40 -24.20 12.92 -12.39
C GLY A 40 -23.96 11.55 -11.75
N ASN A 41 -22.82 10.86 -12.01
CA ASN A 41 -22.53 9.53 -11.43
C ASN A 41 -21.12 9.42 -10.81
N ALA A 42 -20.79 10.33 -9.90
CA ALA A 42 -19.46 10.38 -9.27
C ALA A 42 -19.15 9.14 -8.40
N ALA A 43 -20.16 8.50 -7.81
CA ALA A 43 -19.98 7.26 -7.05
C ALA A 43 -19.57 6.09 -7.96
N GLY A 44 -20.24 5.94 -9.11
CA GLY A 44 -19.94 4.92 -10.10
C GLY A 44 -18.53 5.04 -10.67
N GLY A 45 -18.11 6.25 -11.07
CA GLY A 45 -16.76 6.43 -11.62
C GLY A 45 -15.66 6.41 -10.56
N TYR A 46 -15.91 6.78 -9.30
CA TYR A 46 -14.97 6.52 -8.21
C TYR A 46 -14.73 5.01 -8.02
N ILE A 47 -15.79 4.19 -7.99
CA ILE A 47 -15.68 2.73 -7.87
C ILE A 47 -14.97 2.13 -9.09
N LEU A 48 -15.32 2.57 -10.30
CA LEU A 48 -14.68 2.10 -11.53
C LEU A 48 -13.18 2.40 -11.51
N LEU A 49 -12.80 3.63 -11.17
CA LEU A 49 -11.39 4.01 -11.10
C LEU A 49 -10.65 3.22 -10.01
N PHE A 50 -11.28 3.00 -8.86
CA PHE A 50 -10.74 2.14 -7.80
C PHE A 50 -10.44 0.74 -8.32
N ILE A 51 -11.38 0.13 -9.06
CA ILE A 51 -11.19 -1.21 -9.64
C ILE A 51 -10.04 -1.20 -10.66
N VAL A 52 -9.99 -0.20 -11.55
CA VAL A 52 -8.91 -0.06 -12.54
C VAL A 52 -7.56 0.04 -11.83
N ILE A 53 -7.42 0.95 -10.87
CA ILE A 53 -6.17 1.16 -10.14
C ILE A 53 -5.80 -0.10 -9.36
N ALA A 54 -6.76 -0.72 -8.66
CA ALA A 54 -6.52 -1.95 -7.91
C ALA A 54 -6.02 -3.08 -8.82
N THR A 55 -6.57 -3.20 -10.03
CA THR A 55 -6.18 -4.23 -11.00
C THR A 55 -4.73 -4.10 -11.45
N PHE A 56 -4.22 -2.87 -11.63
CA PHE A 56 -2.85 -2.64 -12.09
C PHE A 56 -1.84 -2.45 -10.96
N ALA A 57 -2.19 -1.70 -9.92
CA ALA A 57 -1.28 -1.38 -8.82
C ALA A 57 -1.07 -2.55 -7.86
N THR A 58 -2.12 -3.34 -7.57
CA THR A 58 -2.02 -4.44 -6.59
C THR A 58 -0.98 -5.50 -6.99
N PRO A 59 -0.98 -6.05 -8.23
CA PRO A 59 0.02 -7.05 -8.61
C PRO A 59 1.44 -6.50 -8.53
N VAL A 60 1.64 -5.25 -8.94
CA VAL A 60 2.95 -4.57 -8.86
C VAL A 60 3.37 -4.43 -7.39
N ILE A 61 2.52 -3.91 -6.52
CA ILE A 61 2.83 -3.75 -5.08
C ILE A 61 3.15 -5.11 -4.43
N PHE A 62 2.43 -6.16 -4.77
CA PHE A 62 2.70 -7.50 -4.24
C PHE A 62 4.05 -8.04 -4.73
N ILE A 63 4.29 -8.05 -6.04
CA ILE A 63 5.53 -8.62 -6.61
C ILE A 63 6.73 -7.78 -6.17
N TYR A 64 6.70 -6.48 -6.47
CA TYR A 64 7.81 -5.57 -6.23
C TYR A 64 8.01 -5.33 -4.73
N GLY A 65 6.95 -5.04 -3.98
CA GLY A 65 7.05 -4.75 -2.55
C GLY A 65 7.59 -5.93 -1.75
N ILE A 66 7.10 -7.15 -2.01
CA ILE A 66 7.60 -8.35 -1.32
C ILE A 66 9.05 -8.64 -1.73
N LEU A 67 9.38 -8.56 -3.02
CA LEU A 67 10.72 -8.85 -3.53
C LEU A 67 11.75 -7.88 -2.96
N VAL A 68 11.56 -6.58 -3.17
CA VAL A 68 12.50 -5.53 -2.71
C VAL A 68 12.64 -5.56 -1.20
N SER A 69 11.52 -5.67 -0.48
CA SER A 69 11.57 -5.70 0.99
C SER A 69 12.26 -6.94 1.53
N SER A 70 12.13 -8.10 0.87
CA SER A 70 12.84 -9.33 1.26
C SER A 70 14.34 -9.22 0.99
N LEU A 71 14.73 -8.69 -0.18
CA LEU A 71 16.12 -8.45 -0.53
C LEU A 71 16.79 -7.49 0.45
N LEU A 72 16.11 -6.40 0.82
CA LEU A 72 16.63 -5.42 1.78
C LEU A 72 16.76 -5.98 3.19
N GLU A 73 15.86 -6.86 3.61
CA GLU A 73 15.95 -7.55 4.90
C GLU A 73 17.14 -8.52 4.93
N VAL A 74 17.33 -9.31 3.87
CA VAL A 74 18.50 -10.20 3.71
C VAL A 74 19.80 -9.39 3.67
N ALA A 75 19.83 -8.29 2.92
CA ALA A 75 20.99 -7.40 2.85
C ALA A 75 21.31 -6.80 4.23
N ALA A 76 20.31 -6.31 4.96
CA ALA A 76 20.51 -5.75 6.30
C ALA A 76 21.13 -6.76 7.27
N VAL A 77 20.71 -8.03 7.20
CA VAL A 77 21.33 -9.12 7.97
C VAL A 77 22.77 -9.37 7.53
N LYS A 78 23.02 -9.44 6.21
CA LYS A 78 24.36 -9.68 5.65
C LYS A 78 25.36 -8.58 6.01
N PHE A 79 24.95 -7.31 5.95
CA PHE A 79 25.77 -6.15 6.29
C PHE A 79 25.76 -5.81 7.79
N LYS A 80 25.09 -6.63 8.62
CA LYS A 80 25.02 -6.46 10.08
C LYS A 80 24.50 -5.09 10.52
N PHE A 81 23.62 -4.46 9.72
CA PHE A 81 22.96 -3.22 10.14
C PHE A 81 22.04 -3.51 11.34
N LYS A 82 22.09 -2.66 12.37
CA LYS A 82 21.31 -2.84 13.60
C LYS A 82 20.56 -1.56 13.99
N GLY A 83 19.51 -1.74 14.79
CA GLY A 83 18.77 -0.64 15.43
C GLY A 83 18.16 0.34 14.44
N SER A 84 18.21 1.63 14.79
CA SER A 84 17.64 2.72 13.98
C SER A 84 18.30 2.86 12.61
N THR A 85 19.60 2.56 12.50
CA THR A 85 20.33 2.63 11.23
C THR A 85 19.79 1.66 10.20
N ALA A 86 19.46 0.42 10.62
CA ALA A 86 18.87 -0.57 9.72
C ALA A 86 17.50 -0.11 9.18
N VAL A 87 16.69 0.52 10.04
CA VAL A 87 15.38 1.07 9.66
C VAL A 87 15.57 2.23 8.69
N PHE A 88 16.46 3.17 9.00
CA PHE A 88 16.71 4.34 8.16
C PHE A 88 17.20 3.95 6.76
N VAL A 89 18.24 3.10 6.68
CA VAL A 89 18.81 2.64 5.40
C VAL A 89 17.79 1.84 4.60
N SER A 90 17.05 0.93 5.24
CA SER A 90 16.03 0.13 4.55
C SER A 90 14.89 1.01 4.03
N GLY A 91 14.46 2.01 4.80
CA GLY A 91 13.42 2.95 4.37
C GLY A 91 13.87 3.81 3.20
N LEU A 92 15.10 4.35 3.27
CA LEU A 92 15.69 5.12 2.17
C LEU A 92 15.76 4.27 0.89
N LEU A 93 16.24 3.03 0.99
CA LEU A 93 16.34 2.13 -0.16
C LEU A 93 14.96 1.76 -0.73
N HIS A 94 13.93 1.54 0.11
CA HIS A 94 12.56 1.33 -0.38
C HIS A 94 12.10 2.52 -1.22
N VAL A 95 12.30 3.75 -0.74
CA VAL A 95 11.91 4.96 -1.47
C VAL A 95 12.69 5.06 -2.77
N LEU A 96 14.01 4.90 -2.75
CA LEU A 96 14.85 5.00 -3.96
C LEU A 96 14.43 3.98 -5.02
N PHE A 97 14.28 2.70 -4.64
CA PHE A 97 13.81 1.69 -5.59
C PHE A 97 12.36 1.96 -6.03
N GLY A 98 11.51 2.47 -5.14
CA GLY A 98 10.12 2.81 -5.46
C GLY A 98 10.02 3.94 -6.48
N LEU A 99 10.87 4.96 -6.35
CA LEU A 99 11.03 6.02 -7.34
C LEU A 99 11.48 5.43 -8.68
N CYS A 100 12.37 4.43 -8.68
CA CYS A 100 12.84 3.80 -9.93
C CYS A 100 11.72 3.12 -10.74
N LEU A 101 10.56 2.80 -10.16
CA LEU A 101 9.40 2.34 -10.96
C LEU A 101 8.92 3.40 -11.97
N GLY A 102 9.16 4.69 -11.69
CA GLY A 102 8.89 5.77 -12.63
C GLY A 102 9.75 5.73 -13.90
N PHE A 103 10.85 4.97 -13.94
CA PHE A 103 11.59 4.77 -15.19
C PHE A 103 10.83 3.90 -16.19
N VAL A 104 9.92 3.03 -15.73
CA VAL A 104 9.08 2.19 -16.61
C VAL A 104 8.01 3.03 -17.31
N PHE A 105 7.48 4.04 -16.61
CA PHE A 105 6.49 4.98 -17.12
C PHE A 105 7.00 6.40 -16.90
N PRO A 106 7.70 7.00 -17.90
CA PRO A 106 8.49 8.23 -17.72
C PRO A 106 7.60 9.46 -17.50
N SER A 107 7.03 9.54 -16.30
CA SER A 107 6.13 10.58 -15.83
C SER A 107 6.44 10.84 -14.37
N THR A 108 6.64 12.12 -14.03
CA THR A 108 6.96 12.56 -12.66
C THR A 108 5.92 12.08 -11.64
N LEU A 109 4.65 11.94 -12.06
CA LEU A 109 3.59 11.38 -11.21
C LEU A 109 3.85 9.91 -10.88
N PHE A 110 4.26 9.09 -11.85
CA PHE A 110 4.57 7.68 -11.62
C PHE A 110 5.79 7.49 -10.71
N PHE A 111 6.81 8.35 -10.82
CA PHE A 111 7.92 8.38 -9.85
C PHE A 111 7.40 8.61 -8.43
N MET A 112 6.61 9.68 -8.22
CA MET A 112 6.07 10.02 -6.91
C MET A 112 5.18 8.92 -6.34
N ILE A 113 4.26 8.37 -7.15
CA ILE A 113 3.36 7.29 -6.74
C ILE A 113 4.14 6.04 -6.33
N GLY A 114 5.15 5.65 -7.12
CA GLY A 114 6.00 4.50 -6.79
C GLY A 114 6.77 4.69 -5.49
N GLY A 115 7.34 5.87 -5.27
CA GLY A 115 8.02 6.23 -4.02
C GLY A 115 7.07 6.19 -2.80
N ILE A 116 5.87 6.78 -2.93
CA ILE A 116 4.85 6.79 -1.88
C ILE A 116 4.38 5.37 -1.56
N ALA A 117 4.11 4.55 -2.58
CA ALA A 117 3.69 3.16 -2.40
C ALA A 117 4.77 2.34 -1.68
N ALA A 118 6.04 2.50 -2.05
CA ALA A 118 7.15 1.81 -1.40
C ALA A 118 7.34 2.26 0.06
N LEU A 119 7.17 3.56 0.35
CA LEU A 119 7.23 4.09 1.70
C LEU A 119 6.07 3.56 2.57
N LEU A 120 4.85 3.56 2.04
CA LEU A 120 3.68 2.99 2.72
C LEU A 120 3.89 1.51 3.03
N PHE A 121 4.35 0.74 2.04
CA PHE A 121 4.70 -0.67 2.22
C PHE A 121 5.67 -0.87 3.38
N PHE A 122 6.76 -0.11 3.39
CA PHE A 122 7.78 -0.17 4.43
C PHE A 122 7.22 0.16 5.82
N ILE A 123 6.40 1.21 5.92
CA ILE A 123 5.76 1.62 7.17
C ILE A 123 4.82 0.52 7.67
N PHE A 124 3.97 -0.03 6.79
CA PHE A 124 3.06 -1.11 7.13
C PHE A 124 3.84 -2.34 7.63
N ASP A 125 4.87 -2.75 6.89
CA ASP A 125 5.70 -3.92 7.18
C ASP A 125 6.38 -3.83 8.58
N ILE A 126 6.93 -2.66 8.94
CA ILE A 126 7.67 -2.50 10.20
C ILE A 126 6.77 -2.19 11.39
N ARG A 127 5.73 -1.36 11.20
CA ARG A 127 4.90 -0.87 12.30
C ARG A 127 3.61 -1.66 12.37
N VAL A 128 2.74 -1.47 11.38
CA VAL A 128 1.33 -1.86 11.45
C VAL A 128 1.17 -3.36 11.54
N VAL A 129 1.87 -4.14 10.72
CA VAL A 129 1.75 -5.59 10.73
C VAL A 129 2.19 -6.19 12.07
N ARG A 130 3.21 -5.62 12.74
CA ARG A 130 3.62 -6.09 14.07
C ARG A 130 2.53 -5.89 15.12
N TYR A 131 1.74 -4.82 15.02
CA TYR A 131 0.58 -4.62 15.90
C TYR A 131 -0.56 -5.59 15.56
N ILE A 132 -0.89 -5.75 14.27
CA ILE A 132 -1.97 -6.65 13.80
C ILE A 132 -1.71 -8.11 14.17
N LEU A 133 -0.45 -8.55 14.15
CA LEU A 133 -0.09 -9.91 14.54
C LEU A 133 -0.17 -10.16 16.05
N ARG A 134 -0.25 -9.11 16.88
CA ARG A 134 -0.35 -9.21 18.35
C ARG A 134 -1.78 -9.14 18.88
N ILE A 135 -2.74 -8.63 18.09
CA ILE A 135 -4.14 -8.56 18.50
C ILE A 135 -4.85 -9.92 18.38
N LYS A 136 -5.96 -10.06 19.13
CA LYS A 136 -6.84 -11.24 19.12
C LYS A 136 -7.35 -11.54 17.71
N LEU A 137 -7.56 -12.83 17.39
CA LEU A 137 -7.99 -13.28 16.06
C LEU A 137 -9.24 -12.54 15.55
N LYS A 138 -10.26 -12.35 16.39
CA LYS A 138 -11.47 -11.60 16.02
C LYS A 138 -11.16 -10.17 15.56
N LEU A 139 -10.30 -9.45 16.28
CA LEU A 139 -9.90 -8.09 15.92
C LEU A 139 -9.02 -8.07 14.66
N ARG A 140 -8.23 -9.12 14.43
CA ARG A 140 -7.44 -9.30 13.21
C ARG A 140 -8.33 -9.49 11.98
N LEU A 141 -9.40 -10.29 12.09
CA LEU A 141 -10.37 -10.44 11.01
C LEU A 141 -11.06 -9.11 10.69
N ILE A 142 -11.44 -8.35 11.73
CA ILE A 142 -12.02 -7.00 11.57
C ILE A 142 -11.02 -6.06 10.89
N SER A 143 -9.73 -6.10 11.25
CA SER A 143 -8.73 -5.24 10.61
C SER A 143 -8.53 -5.54 9.13
N PHE A 144 -8.72 -6.80 8.69
CA PHE A 144 -8.70 -7.14 7.26
C PHE A 144 -9.96 -6.67 6.54
N ALA A 145 -11.11 -6.57 7.21
CA ALA A 145 -12.30 -5.96 6.60
C ALA A 145 -12.26 -4.42 6.62
N ALA A 146 -11.45 -3.82 7.50
CA ALA A 146 -11.42 -2.37 7.71
C ALA A 146 -11.19 -1.52 6.45
N PRO A 147 -10.33 -1.91 5.47
CA PRO A 147 -10.14 -1.13 4.25
C PRO A 147 -11.39 -1.00 3.35
N PHE A 148 -12.38 -1.88 3.50
CA PHE A 148 -13.66 -1.75 2.79
C PHE A 148 -14.50 -0.60 3.33
N LEU A 149 -14.39 -0.29 4.62
CA LEU A 149 -15.17 0.77 5.25
C LEU A 149 -14.96 2.15 4.57
N PRO A 150 -13.73 2.67 4.37
CA PRO A 150 -13.54 3.93 3.66
C PRO A 150 -14.02 3.87 2.21
N LEU A 151 -13.91 2.73 1.51
CA LEU A 151 -14.45 2.57 0.16
C LEU A 151 -15.97 2.82 0.15
N VAL A 152 -16.70 2.13 1.03
CA VAL A 152 -18.16 2.24 1.16
C VAL A 152 -18.55 3.64 1.62
N LEU A 153 -17.87 4.19 2.63
CA LEU A 153 -18.17 5.54 3.14
C LEU A 153 -17.98 6.61 2.07
N ILE A 154 -16.89 6.55 1.29
CA ILE A 154 -16.65 7.48 0.18
C ILE A 154 -17.75 7.30 -0.87
N ALA A 155 -18.02 6.08 -1.33
CA ALA A 155 -19.03 5.83 -2.36
C ALA A 155 -20.44 6.31 -1.95
N VAL A 156 -20.88 5.99 -0.72
CA VAL A 156 -22.19 6.42 -0.20
C VAL A 156 -22.24 7.94 -0.03
N THR A 157 -21.15 8.56 0.43
CA THR A 157 -21.09 10.01 0.56
C THR A 157 -21.18 10.68 -0.81
N LEU A 158 -20.50 10.14 -1.82
CA LEU A 158 -20.58 10.65 -3.20
C LEU A 158 -21.99 10.51 -3.77
N ASP A 159 -22.63 9.36 -3.58
CA ASP A 159 -24.01 9.13 -4.02
C ASP A 159 -24.99 10.13 -3.37
N ALA A 160 -24.83 10.38 -2.06
CA ALA A 160 -25.68 11.31 -1.33
C ALA A 160 -25.50 12.80 -1.71
N ILE A 161 -24.33 13.19 -2.22
CA ILE A 161 -24.02 14.60 -2.57
C ILE A 161 -23.97 14.88 -4.07
N SER A 162 -24.12 13.86 -4.91
CA SER A 162 -24.14 14.01 -6.36
C SER A 162 -25.56 14.38 -6.81
N PRO A 163 -25.75 15.43 -7.64
CA PRO A 163 -27.04 15.69 -8.25
C PRO A 163 -27.38 14.52 -9.19
N SER A 164 -28.58 13.98 -9.02
CA SER A 164 -29.20 12.99 -9.91
C SER A 164 -29.44 13.55 -11.30
#